data_AF-A0A1Q3BCS6-F1
#
_entry.id   AF-A0A1Q3BCS6-F1
#
_cell.length_a   1.000
_cell.length_b   1.000
_cell.length_c   1.000
_cell.angle_alpha   90.00
_cell.angle_beta   90.00
_cell.angle_gamma   90.00
#
_symmetry.space_group_name_H-M   'P 1'
#
loop_
_entity.id
_entity.type
_entity.pdbx_description
1 polymer ?
#
loop_
_entity_poly.entity_id
_entity_poly.type
_entity_poly.pdbx_seq_one_letter_code
_entity_poly.pdbx_strand_id
1 'polypeptide(L)' 'PKPENEYNDNVFRMLQLNSKAKHVLFCAVGPNEFNQISSCDSAKEMWDLLEVTYEGTNQVKE' A
#
# COMPACT_ATOMS: atom_id res chain seq x y z
N PRO A 1 5.71 -31.53 4.12
CA PRO A 1 6.36 -30.37 3.47
C PRO A 1 5.67 -30.07 2.14
N LYS A 2 5.02 -28.91 2.01
CA LYS A 2 4.40 -28.51 0.74
C LYS A 2 5.51 -28.27 -0.30
N PRO A 3 5.27 -28.60 -1.58
CA PRO A 3 6.28 -28.40 -2.61
C PRO A 3 6.65 -26.92 -2.68
N GLU A 4 7.96 -26.67 -2.57
CA GLU A 4 8.61 -25.35 -2.57
C GLU A 4 8.19 -24.46 -3.75
N ASN A 5 7.76 -25.09 -4.84
CA ASN A 5 7.28 -24.43 -6.06
C ASN A 5 5.94 -23.68 -5.88
N GLU A 6 4.98 -24.26 -5.15
CA GLU A 6 3.70 -23.59 -4.87
C GLU A 6 3.87 -22.39 -3.95
N TYR A 7 4.83 -22.45 -3.02
CA TYR A 7 5.17 -21.32 -2.16
C TYR A 7 5.71 -20.15 -3.00
N ASN A 8 6.59 -20.45 -3.95
CA ASN A 8 7.20 -19.45 -4.82
C ASN A 8 6.18 -18.77 -5.76
N ASP A 9 5.26 -19.55 -6.35
CA ASP A 9 4.19 -19.02 -7.21
C ASP A 9 3.24 -18.09 -6.45
N ASN A 10 2.89 -18.47 -5.21
CA ASN A 10 2.04 -17.64 -4.35
C ASN A 10 2.74 -16.34 -3.95
N VAL A 11 4.02 -16.39 -3.59
CA VAL A 11 4.82 -15.19 -3.28
C VAL A 11 4.91 -14.27 -4.51
N PHE A 12 5.19 -14.83 -5.69
CA PHE A 12 5.23 -14.06 -6.93
C PHE A 12 3.87 -13.41 -7.25
N ARG A 13 2.77 -14.14 -7.04
CA ARG A 13 1.42 -13.60 -7.21
C ARG A 13 1.13 -12.46 -6.23
N MET A 14 1.55 -12.58 -4.97
CA MET A 14 1.40 -11.50 -3.98
C MET A 14 2.22 -10.27 -4.37
N LEU A 15 3.46 -10.44 -4.84
CA LEU A 15 4.28 -9.33 -5.32
C LEU A 15 3.64 -8.60 -6.51
N GLN A 16 3.07 -9.35 -7.46
CA GLN A 16 2.33 -8.76 -8.58
C GLN A 16 1.08 -7.98 -8.12
N LEU A 17 0.30 -8.55 -7.21
CA LEU A 17 -0.89 -7.88 -6.67
C LEU A 17 -0.50 -6.62 -5.92
N ASN A 18 0.56 -6.67 -5.11
CA ASN A 18 1.12 -5.52 -4.42
C ASN A 18 1.52 -4.43 -5.42
N SER A 19 2.29 -4.78 -6.46
CA SER A 19 2.69 -3.82 -7.49
C SER A 19 1.50 -3.16 -8.19
N LYS A 20 0.46 -3.93 -8.52
CA LYS A 20 -0.77 -3.38 -9.13
C LYS A 20 -1.51 -2.44 -8.19
N ALA A 21 -1.65 -2.82 -6.92
CA ALA A 21 -2.29 -1.99 -5.91
C ALA A 21 -1.51 -0.69 -5.67
N LYS A 22 -0.17 -0.74 -5.56
CA LYS A 22 0.67 0.47 -5.45
C LYS A 22 0.46 1.41 -6.64
N HIS A 23 0.38 0.88 -7.85
CA HIS A 23 0.13 1.69 -9.04
C HIS A 23 -1.23 2.40 -8.99
N VAL A 24 -2.30 1.69 -8.61
CA VAL A 24 -3.63 2.29 -8.44
C VAL A 24 -3.61 3.40 -7.39
N LEU A 25 -2.94 3.18 -6.25
CA LEU A 25 -2.81 4.20 -5.20
C LEU A 25 -2.06 5.43 -5.70
N PHE A 26 -0.93 5.27 -6.40
CA PHE A 26 -0.20 6.39 -6.98
C PHE A 26 -1.02 7.20 -7.99
N CYS A 27 -1.89 6.55 -8.77
CA CYS A 27 -2.79 7.24 -9.70
C CYS A 27 -3.94 7.97 -8.99
N ALA A 28 -4.34 7.53 -7.80
CA ALA A 28 -5.47 8.08 -7.07
C ALA A 28 -5.12 9.30 -6.20
N VAL A 29 -3.84 9.47 -5.83
CA VAL A 29 -3.39 10.48 -4.86
C VAL A 29 -2.80 11.73 -5.51
N GLY A 30 -2.84 12.85 -4.77
CA GLY A 30 -2.20 14.10 -5.17
C GLY A 30 -0.68 14.12 -4.90
N PRO A 31 0.05 15.15 -5.34
CA PRO A 31 1.51 15.24 -5.18
C PRO A 31 1.99 15.22 -3.73
N ASN A 32 1.20 15.77 -2.80
CA ASN A 32 1.56 15.82 -1.39
C ASN A 32 1.49 14.43 -0.74
N GLU A 33 0.39 13.72 -0.97
CA GLU A 33 0.18 12.35 -0.52
C GLU A 33 1.15 11.39 -1.23
N PHE A 34 1.42 11.60 -2.52
CA PHE A 34 2.39 10.82 -3.29
C PHE A 34 3.77 10.82 -2.62
N ASN A 35 4.28 12.00 -2.23
CA ASN A 35 5.57 12.11 -1.56
C ASN A 35 5.60 11.31 -0.26
N GLN A 36 4.49 11.30 0.49
CA GLN A 36 4.40 10.60 1.76
C GLN A 36 4.34 9.07 1.59
N ILE A 37 3.60 8.57 0.60
CA ILE A 37 3.48 7.12 0.35
C ILE A 37 4.62 6.55 -0.50
N SER A 38 5.45 7.41 -1.14
CA SER A 38 6.48 6.99 -2.09
C SER A 38 7.56 6.07 -1.50
N SER A 39 7.82 6.18 -0.19
CA SER A 39 8.80 5.38 0.53
C SER A 39 8.24 4.06 1.08
N CYS A 40 6.93 3.80 0.96
CA CYS A 40 6.32 2.58 1.46
C CYS A 40 6.68 1.35 0.61
N ASP A 41 6.98 0.23 1.26
CA ASP A 41 7.36 -1.01 0.58
C ASP A 41 6.12 -1.73 0.03
N SER A 42 5.02 -1.71 0.77
CA SER A 42 3.77 -2.38 0.42
C SER A 42 2.61 -1.43 0.14
N ALA A 43 1.66 -1.87 -0.69
CA ALA A 43 0.40 -1.17 -0.92
C ALA A 43 -0.43 -1.05 0.37
N LYS A 44 -0.27 -1.99 1.30
CA LYS A 44 -0.92 -1.93 2.61
C LYS A 44 -0.42 -0.74 3.42
N GLU A 45 0.90 -0.56 3.52
CA GLU A 45 1.47 0.60 4.24
C GLU A 45 1.07 1.92 3.60
N MET A 46 1.03 1.99 2.26
CA MET A 46 0.51 3.16 1.55
C MET A 46 -0.94 3.45 1.93
N TRP A 47 -1.80 2.41 1.97
CA TRP A 47 -3.20 2.55 2.35
C TRP A 47 -3.35 2.99 3.82
N ASP A 48 -2.64 2.33 4.74
CA ASP A 48 -2.68 2.66 6.17
C ASP A 48 -2.25 4.13 6.40
N LEU A 49 -1.26 4.64 5.66
CA LEU A 49 -0.84 6.04 5.76
C LEU A 49 -1.89 7.02 5.21
N LEU A 50 -2.52 6.68 4.09
CA LEU A 50 -3.59 7.48 3.52
C LEU A 50 -4.80 7.53 4.47
N GLU A 51 -5.17 6.38 5.02
CA GLU A 51 -6.23 6.25 6.03
C GLU A 51 -5.95 7.15 7.23
N VAL A 52 -4.74 7.10 7.80
CA VAL A 52 -4.33 8.02 8.90
C VAL A 52 -4.39 9.48 8.49
N THR A 53 -4.02 9.83 7.25
CA THR A 53 -4.04 11.21 6.77
C THR A 53 -5.47 11.76 6.65
N TYR A 54 -6.39 10.95 6.14
CA TYR A 54 -7.79 11.34 5.91
C TYR A 54 -8.69 11.15 7.14
N GLU A 55 -8.39 10.19 8.02
CA GLU A 55 -9.13 9.96 9.26
C GLU A 55 -8.53 10.74 10.44
N GLY A 56 -7.21 10.92 10.49
CA GLY A 56 -6.50 11.69 11.53
C GLY A 56 -6.65 13.21 11.40
N THR A 57 -7.20 13.71 10.29
CA THR A 57 -7.62 15.11 10.16
C THR A 57 -8.89 15.45 10.97
N ASN A 58 -9.53 14.46 11.62
CA ASN A 58 -10.67 14.67 12.53
C ASN A 58 -10.29 14.95 14.00
N GLN A 59 -9.04 15.27 14.34
CA GLN A 59 -8.74 15.88 15.65
C GLN A 59 -9.17 17.36 15.66
N VAL A 60 -10.48 17.60 15.56
CA VAL A 60 -11.10 18.86 15.95
C VAL A 60 -11.21 18.84 17.47
N LYS A 61 -10.27 19.56 18.10
CA LYS A 61 -10.38 20.32 19.37
C LYS A 61 -11.35 19.78 20.43
N GLU A 62 -10.79 19.40 21.57
CA GLU A 62 -11.30 19.88 22.87
C GLU A 62 -10.26 20.81 23.50
#